data_AF-A0A0P8VH30-F1
#
_entry.id   AF-A0A0P8VH30-F1
#
_cell.length_a   1.000
_cell.length_b   1.000
_cell.length_c   1.000
_cell.angle_alpha   90.00
_cell.angle_beta   90.00
_cell.angle_gamma   90.00
#
_symmetry.space_group_name_H-M   'P 1'
#
loop_
_entity.id
_entity.type
_entity.pdbx_description
1 polymer ?
#
loop_
_entity_poly.entity_id
_entity_poly.type
_entity_poly.pdbx_seq_one_letter_code
_entity_poly.pdbx_strand_id
1 'polypeptide(L)'
;MENVLNIIKDKTLTFEQKVLQLAREAENSINVLNISSEAKEFMNKGIICDLFEGNAPYRPRYILPDYKKFMENGSKFFGLKPAESLLEAVNNLLILYKHVPSITSFPVYLGEIDKLLEPYAADEDEEYVLSIIKLFLTHIDKTLTDSFVHANIGPEATKVGRAILVAERELRNAVPNLTLKYSKDTPRDFAIEAVRTGLEVSKPYFANHKMFQKDFDGRYGIASCYNGLPIGGGSYTLVRLNLKRLARISSGIDDFLNKVIPYAVKLMTEVMDERIKFLVEESNFFESSFLVDEGLILKDRFTAMFGIFGLAECVNILLNAVDKIEKYGHSKKANNLGIEIIEKIKKEVNNYHNQYCKITKGKFLLHAQSGISSDIDVSPGCRIPIGDEPEIYEHILQASMFHKYFPSGISDIFTFDSTAKNNPEYVLNIIDGAMESGLRMFSFYCSDSDLIRITGYLVKKSDMDRLKKGYQVLQDTVSLGLEAVEKQNLLNRKVRRYD
;
A
#
# COMPACT_ATOMS: atom_id res chain seq x y z
N MET A 1 -28.56 -14.04 2.98
CA MET A 1 -29.07 -13.92 4.36
C MET A 1 -28.27 -14.74 5.37
N GLU A 2 -27.75 -15.91 5.02
CA GLU A 2 -26.91 -16.72 5.92
C GLU A 2 -25.60 -16.00 6.33
N ASN A 3 -24.91 -15.35 5.39
CA ASN A 3 -23.71 -14.53 5.68
C ASN A 3 -23.98 -13.40 6.69
N VAL A 4 -25.08 -12.67 6.53
CA VAL A 4 -25.48 -11.59 7.44
C VAL A 4 -25.68 -12.11 8.86
N LEU A 5 -26.35 -13.25 9.02
CA LEU A 5 -26.56 -13.85 10.33
C LEU A 5 -25.25 -14.36 10.94
N ASN A 6 -24.32 -14.88 10.12
CA ASN A 6 -23.00 -15.29 10.55
C ASN A 6 -22.20 -14.11 11.10
N ILE A 7 -22.17 -12.96 10.41
CA ILE A 7 -21.51 -11.73 10.89
C ILE A 7 -22.09 -11.28 12.23
N ILE A 8 -23.42 -11.28 12.37
CA ILE A 8 -24.09 -10.87 13.61
C ILE A 8 -23.74 -11.79 14.78
N LYS A 9 -23.69 -13.11 14.54
CA LYS A 9 -23.40 -14.13 15.55
C LYS A 9 -21.91 -14.30 15.85
N ASP A 10 -21.02 -13.76 15.03
CA ASP A 10 -19.58 -13.88 15.22
C ASP A 10 -19.16 -13.19 16.53
N LYS A 11 -18.48 -13.94 17.40
CA LYS A 11 -18.00 -13.46 18.70
C LYS A 11 -16.60 -12.85 18.63
N THR A 12 -15.88 -13.08 17.53
CA THR A 12 -14.53 -12.58 17.29
C THR A 12 -14.52 -11.17 16.70
N LEU A 13 -15.63 -10.73 16.11
CA LEU A 13 -15.79 -9.38 15.57
C LEU A 13 -16.23 -8.37 16.64
N THR A 14 -15.59 -7.20 16.64
CA THR A 14 -16.05 -6.03 17.40
C THR A 14 -17.34 -5.45 16.79
N PHE A 15 -17.98 -4.52 17.51
CA PHE A 15 -19.18 -3.83 16.99
C PHE A 15 -18.88 -3.11 15.65
N GLU A 16 -17.80 -2.34 15.58
CA GLU A 16 -17.42 -1.60 14.38
C GLU A 16 -17.13 -2.55 13.21
N GLN A 17 -16.38 -3.63 13.44
CA GLN A 17 -16.10 -4.64 12.42
C GLN A 17 -17.39 -5.29 11.88
N LYS A 18 -18.38 -5.57 12.74
CA LYS A 18 -19.69 -6.07 12.29
C LYS A 18 -20.40 -5.06 11.41
N VAL A 19 -20.44 -3.79 11.80
CA VAL A 19 -21.07 -2.73 10.99
C VAL A 19 -20.43 -2.64 9.61
N LEU A 20 -19.09 -2.63 9.55
CA LEU A 20 -18.36 -2.57 8.28
C LEU A 20 -18.60 -3.80 7.39
N GLN A 21 -18.60 -5.00 7.96
CA GLN A 21 -18.86 -6.22 7.19
C GLN A 21 -20.30 -6.29 6.70
N LEU A 22 -21.28 -5.87 7.50
CA LEU A 22 -22.68 -5.79 7.09
C LEU A 22 -22.86 -4.79 5.94
N ALA A 23 -22.19 -3.64 5.99
CA ALA A 23 -22.19 -2.68 4.90
C ALA A 23 -21.58 -3.26 3.62
N ARG A 24 -20.46 -4.00 3.72
CA ARG A 24 -19.85 -4.70 2.57
C ARG A 24 -20.78 -5.76 1.98
N GLU A 25 -21.47 -6.55 2.81
CA GLU A 25 -22.46 -7.53 2.32
C GLU A 25 -23.62 -6.84 1.60
N ALA A 26 -24.08 -5.69 2.10
CA ALA A 26 -25.12 -4.91 1.44
C ALA A 26 -24.65 -4.37 0.08
N GLU A 27 -23.46 -3.77 0.02
CA GLU A 27 -22.82 -3.30 -1.23
C GLU A 27 -22.69 -4.45 -2.25
N ASN A 28 -22.25 -5.63 -1.80
CA ASN A 28 -22.05 -6.80 -2.66
C ASN A 28 -23.35 -7.49 -3.12
N SER A 29 -24.47 -7.22 -2.46
CA SER A 29 -25.78 -7.76 -2.85
C SER A 29 -26.36 -7.13 -4.11
N ILE A 30 -25.80 -5.99 -4.55
CA ILE A 30 -26.22 -5.24 -5.72
C ILE A 30 -25.28 -5.58 -6.89
N ASN A 31 -25.82 -5.66 -8.10
CA ASN A 31 -25.03 -5.85 -9.32
C ASN A 31 -25.35 -4.74 -10.32
N VAL A 32 -24.51 -3.70 -10.35
CA VAL A 32 -24.68 -2.51 -11.22
C VAL A 32 -23.65 -2.43 -12.35
N LEU A 33 -22.59 -3.23 -12.30
CA LEU A 33 -21.49 -3.15 -13.26
C LEU A 33 -21.78 -4.02 -14.49
N ASN A 34 -21.72 -3.42 -15.69
CA ASN A 34 -22.02 -4.12 -16.94
C ASN A 34 -20.78 -4.80 -17.52
N ILE A 35 -20.23 -5.76 -16.77
CA ILE A 35 -19.04 -6.53 -17.17
C ILE A 35 -19.43 -7.64 -18.15
N SER A 36 -18.67 -7.80 -19.24
CA SER A 36 -18.86 -8.86 -20.25
C SER A 36 -18.77 -10.27 -19.66
N SER A 37 -19.35 -11.24 -20.37
CA SER A 37 -19.26 -12.67 -20.03
C SER A 37 -17.81 -13.15 -19.95
N GLU A 38 -16.96 -12.68 -20.85
CA GLU A 38 -15.56 -13.07 -21.00
C GLU A 38 -14.72 -12.51 -19.85
N ALA A 39 -14.93 -11.24 -19.48
CA ALA A 39 -14.27 -10.66 -18.32
C ALA A 39 -14.74 -11.35 -17.01
N LYS A 40 -16.04 -11.62 -16.88
CA LYS A 40 -16.58 -12.42 -15.76
C LYS A 40 -15.97 -13.82 -15.70
N GLU A 41 -15.75 -14.47 -16.83
CA GLU A 41 -15.09 -15.78 -16.87
C GLU A 41 -13.64 -15.69 -16.35
N PHE A 42 -12.89 -14.66 -16.74
CA PHE A 42 -11.54 -14.41 -16.22
C PHE A 42 -11.53 -14.11 -14.73
N MET A 43 -12.53 -13.38 -14.23
CA MET A 43 -12.72 -13.14 -12.79
C MET A 43 -13.04 -14.43 -12.04
N ASN A 44 -13.98 -15.24 -12.55
CA ASN A 44 -14.36 -16.53 -11.96
C ASN A 44 -13.19 -17.53 -11.95
N LYS A 45 -12.34 -17.50 -12.98
CA LYS A 45 -11.08 -18.26 -13.04
C LYS A 45 -9.98 -17.67 -12.18
N GLY A 46 -10.22 -16.58 -11.46
CA GLY A 46 -9.25 -15.88 -10.60
C GLY A 46 -8.03 -15.34 -11.35
N ILE A 47 -8.15 -15.14 -12.67
CA ILE A 47 -7.12 -14.50 -13.50
C ILE A 47 -7.17 -12.99 -13.27
N ILE A 48 -8.37 -12.41 -13.25
CA ILE A 48 -8.61 -11.02 -12.87
C ILE A 48 -9.19 -11.01 -11.45
N CYS A 49 -8.70 -10.12 -10.60
CA CYS A 49 -9.21 -9.94 -9.24
C CYS A 49 -9.36 -8.45 -8.96
N ASP A 50 -10.56 -8.02 -8.60
CA ASP A 50 -10.88 -6.63 -8.24
C ASP A 50 -10.65 -6.32 -6.76
N LEU A 51 -9.92 -7.20 -6.05
CA LEU A 51 -9.63 -7.10 -4.63
C LEU A 51 -10.87 -6.99 -3.72
N PHE A 52 -12.03 -7.47 -4.19
CA PHE A 52 -13.28 -7.39 -3.44
C PHE A 52 -13.66 -5.94 -3.11
N GLU A 53 -13.40 -5.01 -4.04
CA GLU A 53 -13.71 -3.59 -3.90
C GLU A 53 -15.21 -3.24 -4.02
N GLY A 54 -16.11 -4.19 -3.77
CA GLY A 54 -17.55 -3.97 -3.84
C GLY A 54 -18.12 -4.05 -5.26
N ASN A 55 -19.34 -4.55 -5.40
CA ASN A 55 -20.05 -4.63 -6.68
C ASN A 55 -20.79 -3.33 -7.08
N ALA A 56 -20.82 -2.33 -6.19
CA ALA A 56 -21.47 -1.03 -6.43
C ALA A 56 -20.59 0.12 -5.90
N PRO A 57 -19.56 0.54 -6.67
CA PRO A 57 -18.56 1.51 -6.20
C PRO A 57 -19.18 2.87 -5.81
N TYR A 58 -19.30 3.13 -4.51
CA TYR A 58 -19.80 4.41 -3.98
C TYR A 58 -18.70 5.32 -3.39
N ARG A 59 -17.45 4.86 -3.46
CA ARG A 59 -16.27 5.58 -3.00
C ARG A 59 -15.05 5.16 -3.82
N PRO A 60 -14.08 6.07 -4.07
CA PRO A 60 -12.79 5.68 -4.64
C PRO A 60 -12.06 4.67 -3.75
N ARG A 61 -11.22 3.83 -4.37
CA ARG A 61 -10.36 2.89 -3.65
C ARG A 61 -9.51 3.62 -2.61
N TYR A 62 -8.79 4.66 -3.04
CA TYR A 62 -7.92 5.47 -2.20
C TYR A 62 -8.10 6.95 -2.47
N ILE A 63 -8.13 7.73 -1.39
CA ILE A 63 -8.24 9.18 -1.41
C ILE A 63 -7.05 9.76 -0.65
N LEU A 64 -6.41 10.77 -1.24
CA LEU A 64 -5.33 11.52 -0.63
C LEU A 64 -5.75 12.99 -0.55
N PRO A 65 -6.46 13.42 0.50
CA PRO A 65 -6.85 14.81 0.65
C PRO A 65 -5.64 15.75 0.69
N ASP A 66 -5.84 16.98 0.19
CA ASP A 66 -4.88 18.07 0.37
C ASP A 66 -4.99 18.60 1.81
N TYR A 67 -4.37 17.89 2.74
CA TYR A 67 -4.38 18.27 4.16
C TYR A 67 -3.71 19.62 4.42
N LYS A 68 -2.75 20.04 3.58
CA LYS A 68 -2.15 21.38 3.69
C LYS A 68 -3.21 22.46 3.49
N LYS A 69 -4.03 22.32 2.44
CA LYS A 69 -5.14 23.23 2.19
C LYS A 69 -6.15 23.23 3.34
N PHE A 70 -6.45 22.07 3.93
CA PHE A 70 -7.30 21.99 5.12
C PHE A 70 -6.69 22.75 6.31
N MET A 71 -5.41 22.55 6.60
CA MET A 71 -4.73 23.24 7.70
C MET A 71 -4.74 24.77 7.51
N GLU A 72 -4.58 25.24 6.28
CA GLU A 72 -4.57 26.68 5.95
C GLU A 72 -5.95 27.33 6.03
N ASN A 73 -7.03 26.60 5.72
CA ASN A 73 -8.36 27.18 5.55
C ASN A 73 -9.39 26.76 6.62
N GLY A 74 -9.10 25.71 7.41
CA GLY A 74 -10.10 25.03 8.24
C GLY A 74 -11.12 24.26 7.39
N SER A 75 -12.33 24.09 7.92
CA SER A 75 -13.45 23.44 7.21
C SER A 75 -14.76 24.11 7.57
N LYS A 76 -15.47 24.60 6.55
CA LYS A 76 -16.81 25.16 6.71
C LYS A 76 -17.82 24.06 7.03
N PHE A 77 -17.67 22.89 6.42
CA PHE A 77 -18.53 21.73 6.65
C PHE A 77 -18.52 21.31 8.13
N PHE A 78 -17.34 21.31 8.76
CA PHE A 78 -17.20 21.00 10.19
C PHE A 78 -17.30 22.22 11.12
N GLY A 79 -17.40 23.44 10.58
CA GLY A 79 -17.35 24.66 11.40
C GLY A 79 -16.00 24.88 12.10
N LEU A 80 -14.91 24.37 11.53
CA LEU A 80 -13.55 24.48 12.04
C LEU A 80 -12.83 25.67 11.41
N LYS A 81 -12.19 26.48 12.26
CA LYS A 81 -11.23 27.50 11.82
C LYS A 81 -9.85 26.87 11.59
N PRO A 82 -8.94 27.54 10.84
CA PRO A 82 -7.53 27.19 10.85
C PRO A 82 -7.02 27.07 12.28
N ALA A 83 -6.14 26.09 12.53
CA ALA A 83 -5.57 25.89 13.85
C ALA A 83 -4.61 27.05 14.20
N GLU A 84 -4.56 27.43 15.47
CA GLU A 84 -3.63 28.45 15.98
C GLU A 84 -2.55 27.85 16.91
N SER A 85 -2.70 26.57 17.29
CA SER A 85 -1.78 25.86 18.18
C SER A 85 -1.61 24.39 17.78
N LEU A 86 -0.60 23.73 18.33
CA LEU A 86 -0.35 22.31 18.07
C LEU A 86 -1.53 21.43 18.49
N LEU A 87 -2.16 21.75 19.63
CA LEU A 87 -3.33 21.03 20.14
C LEU A 87 -4.53 21.13 19.19
N GLU A 88 -4.80 22.34 18.68
CA GLU A 88 -5.86 22.54 17.69
C GLU A 88 -5.53 21.85 16.38
N ALA A 89 -4.27 21.87 15.95
CA ALA A 89 -3.83 21.25 14.71
C ALA A 89 -4.04 19.73 14.74
N VAL A 90 -3.61 19.05 15.81
CA VAL A 90 -3.84 17.60 15.94
C VAL A 90 -5.33 17.29 16.06
N ASN A 91 -6.10 18.08 16.81
CA ASN A 91 -7.55 17.87 16.95
C ASN A 91 -8.29 18.00 15.61
N ASN A 92 -7.99 19.06 14.85
CA ASN A 92 -8.62 19.29 13.55
C ASN A 92 -8.31 18.17 12.55
N LEU A 93 -7.06 17.68 12.53
CA LEU A 93 -6.68 16.54 11.70
C LEU A 93 -7.43 15.26 12.10
N LEU A 94 -7.53 14.96 13.40
CA LEU A 94 -8.27 13.79 13.89
C LEU A 94 -9.74 13.83 13.48
N ILE A 95 -10.39 15.00 13.57
CA ILE A 95 -11.76 15.20 13.11
C ILE A 95 -11.86 14.88 11.62
N LEU A 96 -11.02 15.48 10.79
CA LEU A 96 -11.06 15.26 9.34
C LEU A 96 -10.82 13.79 8.98
N TYR A 97 -9.83 13.12 9.60
CA TYR A 97 -9.50 11.72 9.34
C TYR A 97 -10.69 10.79 9.53
N LYS A 98 -11.56 11.05 10.51
CA LYS A 98 -12.76 10.25 10.75
C LYS A 98 -13.72 10.25 9.54
N HIS A 99 -13.68 11.30 8.72
CA HIS A 99 -14.62 11.54 7.64
C HIS A 99 -14.04 11.31 6.24
N VAL A 100 -12.79 10.87 6.11
CA VAL A 100 -12.18 10.57 4.82
C VAL A 100 -12.41 9.10 4.49
N PRO A 101 -13.23 8.78 3.46
CA PRO A 101 -13.57 7.41 3.13
C PRO A 101 -12.47 6.72 2.30
N SER A 102 -12.51 5.40 2.31
CA SER A 102 -11.80 4.53 1.36
C SER A 102 -12.56 3.21 1.26
N ILE A 103 -12.10 2.26 0.44
CA ILE A 103 -12.74 0.94 0.40
C ILE A 103 -12.74 0.23 1.77
N THR A 104 -11.75 0.53 2.63
CA THR A 104 -11.65 -0.07 3.97
C THR A 104 -12.54 0.65 4.99
N SER A 105 -13.08 1.81 4.62
CA SER A 105 -13.84 2.76 5.45
C SER A 105 -13.00 3.61 6.40
N PHE A 106 -11.67 3.49 6.31
CA PHE A 106 -10.71 4.32 7.05
C PHE A 106 -9.85 5.16 6.10
N PRO A 107 -9.30 6.31 6.54
CA PRO A 107 -8.38 7.10 5.75
C PRO A 107 -7.08 6.33 5.49
N VAL A 108 -6.79 6.08 4.22
CA VAL A 108 -5.58 5.36 3.83
C VAL A 108 -4.35 6.27 3.68
N TYR A 109 -4.51 7.57 3.91
CA TYR A 109 -3.46 8.57 3.85
C TYR A 109 -3.76 9.68 4.87
N LEU A 110 -2.80 9.94 5.75
CA LEU A 110 -2.88 10.95 6.81
C LEU A 110 -2.07 12.21 6.50
N GLY A 111 -1.47 12.34 5.32
CA GLY A 111 -0.62 13.48 5.01
C GLY A 111 0.85 13.30 5.37
N GLU A 112 1.63 14.34 5.07
CA GLU A 112 2.99 14.53 5.57
C GLU A 112 2.89 15.13 6.97
N ILE A 113 2.56 14.31 7.97
CA ILE A 113 2.11 14.74 9.29
C ILE A 113 3.18 15.53 10.06
N ASP A 114 4.45 15.31 9.74
CA ASP A 114 5.55 16.11 10.26
C ASP A 114 5.48 17.55 9.75
N LYS A 115 5.34 17.74 8.44
CA LYS A 115 5.24 19.07 7.81
C LYS A 115 3.92 19.78 8.11
N LEU A 116 2.83 19.04 8.25
CA LEU A 116 1.53 19.61 8.58
C LEU A 116 1.50 20.19 10.00
N LEU A 117 2.26 19.59 10.93
CA LEU A 117 2.27 19.98 12.33
C LEU A 117 3.45 20.88 12.71
N GLU A 118 4.57 20.83 11.97
CA GLU A 118 5.77 21.62 12.26
C GLU A 118 5.51 23.12 12.48
N PRO A 119 4.65 23.81 11.68
CA PRO A 119 4.39 25.24 11.90
C PRO A 119 3.82 25.58 13.28
N TYR A 120 3.17 24.62 13.94
CA TYR A 120 2.54 24.80 15.25
C TYR A 120 3.41 24.30 16.41
N ALA A 121 4.56 23.69 16.10
CA ALA A 121 5.48 23.08 17.06
C ALA A 121 6.85 23.75 17.10
N ALA A 122 7.14 24.67 16.17
CA ALA A 122 8.45 25.28 16.00
C ALA A 122 8.98 25.96 17.28
N ASP A 123 8.12 26.68 17.99
CA ASP A 123 8.46 27.42 19.22
C ASP A 123 8.13 26.66 20.52
N GLU A 124 7.56 25.46 20.39
CA GLU A 124 7.17 24.62 21.53
C GLU A 124 8.35 23.80 22.08
N ASP A 125 8.29 23.48 23.37
CA ASP A 125 9.25 22.59 24.03
C ASP A 125 9.22 21.17 23.45
N GLU A 126 10.38 20.52 23.33
CA GLU A 126 10.48 19.20 22.69
C GLU A 126 9.74 18.09 23.47
N GLU A 127 9.75 18.13 24.81
CA GLU A 127 9.02 17.15 25.63
C GLU A 127 7.50 17.38 25.49
N TYR A 128 7.08 18.64 25.42
CA TYR A 128 5.69 18.99 25.15
C TYR A 128 5.24 18.46 23.78
N VAL A 129 5.99 18.75 22.71
CA VAL A 129 5.69 18.24 21.36
C VAL A 129 5.61 16.72 21.35
N LEU A 130 6.58 16.03 21.96
CA LEU A 130 6.58 14.57 22.05
C LEU A 130 5.34 14.04 22.78
N SER A 131 4.92 14.70 23.86
CA SER A 131 3.73 14.30 24.61
C SER A 131 2.45 14.40 23.76
N ILE A 132 2.30 15.47 22.97
CA ILE A 132 1.15 15.66 22.09
C ILE A 132 1.16 14.65 20.94
N ILE A 133 2.33 14.43 20.32
CA ILE A 133 2.47 13.43 19.25
C ILE A 133 2.15 12.01 19.75
N LYS A 134 2.55 11.66 20.99
CA LYS A 134 2.18 10.37 21.57
C LYS A 134 0.67 10.20 21.73
N LEU A 135 -0.04 11.24 22.18
CA LEU A 135 -1.50 11.22 22.28
C LEU A 135 -2.16 11.13 20.91
N PHE A 136 -1.67 11.90 19.94
CA PHE A 136 -2.16 11.90 18.56
C PHE A 136 -2.03 10.52 17.88
N LEU A 137 -0.84 9.91 17.94
CA LEU A 137 -0.60 8.57 17.38
C LEU A 137 -1.36 7.48 18.14
N THR A 138 -1.53 7.63 19.45
CA THR A 138 -2.37 6.71 20.23
C THR A 138 -3.83 6.80 19.80
N HIS A 139 -4.35 8.02 19.62
CA HIS A 139 -5.73 8.19 19.15
C HIS A 139 -5.92 7.56 17.77
N ILE A 140 -4.99 7.81 16.83
CA ILE A 140 -5.02 7.19 15.50
C ILE A 140 -5.08 5.66 15.61
N ASP A 141 -4.18 5.04 16.38
CA ASP A 141 -4.14 3.56 16.50
C ASP A 141 -5.41 2.98 17.12
N LYS A 142 -6.03 3.71 18.05
CA LYS A 142 -7.19 3.23 18.81
C LYS A 142 -8.54 3.53 18.15
N THR A 143 -8.58 4.35 17.11
CA THR A 143 -9.84 4.79 16.48
C THR A 143 -9.90 4.56 14.97
N LEU A 144 -8.75 4.47 14.30
CA LEU A 144 -8.66 4.14 12.88
C LEU A 144 -8.15 2.70 12.76
N THR A 145 -9.04 1.75 13.04
CA THR A 145 -8.70 0.35 13.39
C THR A 145 -8.36 -0.54 12.19
N ASP A 146 -7.58 0.00 11.26
CA ASP A 146 -7.14 -0.63 10.02
C ASP A 146 -5.65 -0.37 9.74
N SER A 147 -4.89 -1.44 9.50
CA SER A 147 -3.44 -1.37 9.20
C SER A 147 -3.12 -0.76 7.83
N PHE A 148 -4.13 -0.42 7.03
CA PHE A 148 -3.98 0.36 5.80
C PHE A 148 -4.06 1.88 6.04
N VAL A 149 -4.18 2.37 7.27
CA VAL A 149 -4.01 3.79 7.58
C VAL A 149 -2.52 4.14 7.53
N HIS A 150 -2.16 5.20 6.81
CA HIS A 150 -0.76 5.46 6.45
C HIS A 150 -0.39 6.95 6.57
N ALA A 151 0.70 7.24 7.27
CA ALA A 151 1.29 8.58 7.39
C ALA A 151 2.61 8.71 6.63
N ASN A 152 2.95 9.91 6.16
CA ASN A 152 4.25 10.19 5.56
C ASN A 152 5.03 11.20 6.40
N ILE A 153 6.36 11.14 6.29
CA ILE A 153 7.30 12.12 6.84
C ILE A 153 8.44 12.39 5.84
N GLY A 154 9.19 13.47 6.05
CA GLY A 154 10.37 13.83 5.27
C GLY A 154 10.09 14.40 3.87
N PRO A 155 11.12 14.57 3.02
CA PRO A 155 12.52 14.16 3.24
C PRO A 155 13.32 15.02 4.22
N GLU A 156 12.87 16.23 4.51
CA GLU A 156 13.52 17.14 5.44
C GLU A 156 13.34 16.67 6.89
N ALA A 157 14.33 16.91 7.74
CA ALA A 157 14.19 16.69 9.17
C ALA A 157 13.41 17.85 9.80
N THR A 158 12.45 17.52 10.64
CA THR A 158 11.60 18.47 11.38
C THR A 158 11.58 18.08 12.87
N LYS A 159 11.26 19.02 13.76
CA LYS A 159 11.10 18.71 15.19
C LYS A 159 10.01 17.66 15.38
N VAL A 160 8.87 17.83 14.71
CA VAL A 160 7.75 16.88 14.77
C VAL A 160 8.14 15.53 14.15
N GLY A 161 8.87 15.50 13.04
CA GLY A 161 9.34 14.26 12.41
C GLY A 161 10.19 13.41 13.35
N ARG A 162 11.08 14.04 14.13
CA ARG A 162 11.86 13.34 15.17
C ARG A 162 10.97 12.85 16.30
N ALA A 163 10.05 13.68 16.78
CA ALA A 163 9.10 13.29 17.83
C ALA A 163 8.22 12.10 17.42
N ILE A 164 7.78 12.04 16.14
CA ILE A 164 7.05 10.89 15.58
C ILE A 164 7.90 9.62 15.65
N LEU A 165 9.15 9.67 15.19
CA LEU A 165 10.04 8.50 15.20
C LEU A 165 10.30 7.97 16.62
N VAL A 166 10.46 8.87 17.60
CA VAL A 166 10.59 8.52 19.02
C VAL A 166 9.29 7.89 19.55
N ALA A 167 8.16 8.56 19.33
CA ALA A 167 6.85 8.09 19.79
C ALA A 167 6.49 6.71 19.21
N GLU A 168 6.79 6.46 17.93
CA GLU A 168 6.55 5.17 17.29
C GLU A 168 7.31 4.01 17.98
N ARG A 169 8.56 4.23 18.38
CA ARG A 169 9.36 3.22 19.11
C ARG A 169 8.82 2.94 20.50
N GLU A 170 8.39 3.98 21.20
CA GLU A 170 7.87 3.87 22.56
C GLU A 170 6.49 3.21 22.59
N LEU A 171 5.59 3.64 21.70
CA LEU A 171 4.19 3.19 21.68
C LEU A 171 4.05 1.80 21.05
N ARG A 172 4.88 1.49 20.04
CA ARG A 172 4.80 0.23 19.26
C ARG A 172 3.39 -0.02 18.73
N ASN A 173 2.73 1.03 18.29
CA ASN A 173 1.40 0.96 17.70
C ASN A 173 1.48 0.31 16.31
N ALA A 174 0.46 -0.46 15.93
CA ALA A 174 0.41 -1.07 14.61
C ALA A 174 0.04 -0.02 13.54
N VAL A 175 -0.73 0.98 13.95
CA VAL A 175 -1.30 2.03 13.12
C VAL A 175 -0.85 3.41 13.66
N PRO A 176 -0.52 4.39 12.79
CA PRO A 176 -0.49 4.28 11.33
C PRO A 176 0.72 3.48 10.85
N ASN A 177 0.66 2.96 9.63
CA ASN A 177 1.87 2.63 8.89
C ASN A 177 2.61 3.94 8.57
N LEU A 178 3.92 3.90 8.38
CA LEU A 178 4.73 5.11 8.21
C LEU A 178 5.66 4.97 7.00
N THR A 179 5.81 6.03 6.23
CA THR A 179 6.82 6.14 5.17
C THR A 179 7.65 7.39 5.35
N LEU A 180 8.97 7.23 5.30
CA LEU A 180 9.92 8.31 5.09
C LEU A 180 10.10 8.50 3.58
N LYS A 181 9.75 9.69 3.08
CA LYS A 181 10.20 10.14 1.77
C LYS A 181 11.71 10.32 1.86
N TYR A 182 12.48 9.48 1.18
CA TYR A 182 13.91 9.39 1.34
C TYR A 182 14.65 9.88 0.11
N SER A 183 15.66 10.72 0.33
CA SER A 183 16.51 11.26 -0.73
C SER A 183 17.91 11.54 -0.20
N LYS A 184 18.81 11.96 -1.09
CA LYS A 184 20.17 12.41 -0.75
C LYS A 184 20.17 13.62 0.18
N ASP A 185 19.08 14.40 0.13
CA ASP A 185 18.91 15.63 0.91
C ASP A 185 18.33 15.34 2.30
N THR A 186 17.95 14.08 2.58
CA THR A 186 17.51 13.67 3.91
C THR A 186 18.71 13.68 4.86
N PRO A 187 18.67 14.46 5.97
CA PRO A 187 19.77 14.48 6.93
C PRO A 187 20.09 13.08 7.45
N ARG A 188 21.37 12.72 7.41
CA ARG A 188 21.82 11.35 7.71
C ARG A 188 21.45 10.91 9.13
N ASP A 189 21.54 11.82 10.10
CA ASP A 189 21.16 11.55 11.48
C ASP A 189 19.66 11.28 11.64
N PHE A 190 18.80 11.99 10.89
CA PHE A 190 17.37 11.73 10.83
C PHE A 190 17.04 10.40 10.16
N ALA A 191 17.76 10.06 9.08
CA ALA A 191 17.64 8.76 8.42
C ALA A 191 18.06 7.60 9.35
N ILE A 192 19.12 7.77 10.14
CA ILE A 192 19.54 6.81 11.17
C ILE A 192 18.44 6.64 12.22
N GLU A 193 17.79 7.72 12.66
CA GLU A 193 16.64 7.61 13.58
C GLU A 193 15.48 6.82 12.97
N ALA A 194 15.19 7.02 11.68
CA ALA A 194 14.18 6.24 10.97
C ALA A 194 14.57 4.77 10.88
N VAL A 195 15.85 4.45 10.65
CA VAL A 195 16.35 3.08 10.68
C VAL A 195 16.19 2.45 12.06
N ARG A 196 16.57 3.16 13.12
CA ARG A 196 16.39 2.71 14.51
C ARG A 196 14.92 2.39 14.81
N THR A 197 14.00 3.24 14.35
CA THR A 197 12.55 2.99 14.47
C THR A 197 12.13 1.75 13.68
N GLY A 198 12.60 1.60 12.42
CA GLY A 198 12.29 0.44 11.59
C GLY A 198 12.80 -0.89 12.15
N LEU A 199 13.97 -0.89 12.81
CA LEU A 199 14.50 -2.09 13.46
C LEU A 199 13.72 -2.47 14.73
N GLU A 200 13.05 -1.51 15.37
CA GLU A 200 12.23 -1.78 16.57
C GLU A 200 10.79 -2.14 16.22
N VAL A 201 10.15 -1.37 15.33
CA VAL A 201 8.71 -1.45 15.04
C VAL A 201 8.39 -1.63 13.55
N SER A 202 9.34 -2.08 12.74
CA SER A 202 9.11 -2.47 11.33
C SER A 202 8.59 -1.35 10.41
N LYS A 203 8.59 -0.10 10.86
CA LYS A 203 8.26 1.13 10.12
C LYS A 203 9.25 2.24 10.51
N PRO A 204 9.60 3.17 9.62
CA PRO A 204 8.95 3.45 8.34
C PRO A 204 9.43 2.59 7.17
N TYR A 205 8.66 2.62 6.07
CA TYR A 205 9.19 2.38 4.74
C TYR A 205 10.13 3.53 4.33
N PHE A 206 11.07 3.23 3.43
CA PHE A 206 11.87 4.26 2.77
C PHE A 206 11.40 4.35 1.31
N ALA A 207 10.81 5.48 0.94
CA ALA A 207 10.32 5.76 -0.42
C ALA A 207 11.35 6.57 -1.20
N ASN A 208 11.72 6.11 -2.39
CA ASN A 208 12.64 6.83 -3.26
C ASN A 208 12.00 8.15 -3.75
N HIS A 209 12.27 9.24 -3.02
CA HIS A 209 11.60 10.51 -3.21
C HIS A 209 11.80 11.03 -4.63
N LYS A 210 13.01 10.89 -5.17
CA LYS A 210 13.36 11.31 -6.53
C LYS A 210 12.50 10.63 -7.59
N MET A 211 12.23 9.32 -7.45
CA MET A 211 11.39 8.59 -8.40
C MET A 211 9.94 9.07 -8.34
N PHE A 212 9.38 9.19 -7.14
CA PHE A 212 7.99 9.62 -6.99
C PHE A 212 7.76 11.09 -7.36
N GLN A 213 8.70 11.99 -7.05
CA GLN A 213 8.64 13.38 -7.50
C GLN A 213 8.55 13.46 -9.02
N LYS A 214 9.33 12.65 -9.74
CA LYS A 214 9.33 12.61 -11.20
C LYS A 214 8.00 12.13 -11.79
N ASP A 215 7.34 11.18 -11.13
CA ASP A 215 6.10 10.59 -11.65
C ASP A 215 4.86 11.48 -11.41
N PHE A 216 4.92 12.37 -10.41
CA PHE A 216 3.76 13.10 -9.90
C PHE A 216 4.01 14.60 -9.68
N ASP A 217 5.02 15.16 -10.36
CA ASP A 217 5.40 16.58 -10.29
C ASP A 217 5.56 17.10 -8.84
N GLY A 218 6.16 16.26 -7.99
CA GLY A 218 6.39 16.56 -6.57
C GLY A 218 5.16 16.48 -5.65
N ARG A 219 3.93 16.45 -6.18
CA ARG A 219 2.69 16.45 -5.38
C ARG A 219 2.11 15.05 -5.20
N TYR A 220 2.78 14.23 -4.41
CA TYR A 220 2.37 12.84 -4.15
C TYR A 220 2.40 12.47 -2.66
N GLY A 221 1.61 11.46 -2.31
CA GLY A 221 1.66 10.76 -1.04
C GLY A 221 1.79 9.25 -1.23
N ILE A 222 2.22 8.57 -0.17
CA ILE A 222 2.22 7.12 -0.07
C ILE A 222 1.05 6.71 0.82
N ALA A 223 0.11 5.95 0.26
CA ALA A 223 -1.13 5.54 0.91
C ALA A 223 -1.18 4.01 1.14
N SER A 224 -1.89 3.59 2.18
CA SER A 224 -2.15 2.19 2.52
C SER A 224 -0.88 1.36 2.73
N CYS A 225 -0.50 0.52 1.77
CA CYS A 225 0.76 -0.21 1.81
C CYS A 225 1.92 0.68 1.38
N TYR A 226 2.10 0.84 0.07
CA TYR A 226 3.18 1.60 -0.57
C TYR A 226 2.70 2.31 -1.84
N ASN A 227 1.40 2.66 -1.89
CA ASN A 227 0.77 3.17 -3.09
C ASN A 227 1.12 4.65 -3.29
N GLY A 228 1.92 4.95 -4.31
CA GLY A 228 2.25 6.32 -4.68
C GLY A 228 1.14 6.92 -5.54
N LEU A 229 0.50 7.98 -5.05
CA LEU A 229 -0.65 8.59 -5.69
C LEU A 229 -0.62 10.13 -5.58
N PRO A 230 -1.32 10.86 -6.48
CA PRO A 230 -1.40 12.31 -6.42
C PRO A 230 -2.13 12.80 -5.15
N ILE A 231 -1.55 13.78 -4.44
CA ILE A 231 -2.25 14.51 -3.36
C ILE A 231 -3.36 15.38 -3.99
N GLY A 232 -4.47 15.56 -3.27
CA GLY A 232 -5.68 16.22 -3.75
C GLY A 232 -6.50 15.36 -4.69
N GLY A 233 -6.31 14.04 -4.66
CA GLY A 233 -6.88 13.09 -5.61
C GLY A 233 -6.78 11.67 -5.07
N GLY A 234 -6.32 10.73 -5.89
CA GLY A 234 -6.09 9.35 -5.47
C GLY A 234 -6.26 8.34 -6.59
N SER A 235 -6.85 7.19 -6.27
CA SER A 235 -7.12 6.12 -7.23
C SER A 235 -8.59 5.73 -7.17
N TYR A 236 -9.26 5.73 -8.32
CA TYR A 236 -10.65 5.30 -8.44
C TYR A 236 -10.81 3.82 -8.06
N THR A 237 -9.95 2.94 -8.60
CA THR A 237 -9.99 1.49 -8.38
C THR A 237 -8.59 0.88 -8.47
N LEU A 238 -8.43 -0.33 -7.91
CA LEU A 238 -7.30 -1.22 -8.16
C LEU A 238 -7.83 -2.62 -8.51
N VAL A 239 -7.63 -3.01 -9.76
CA VAL A 239 -7.84 -4.39 -10.21
C VAL A 239 -6.47 -5.00 -10.43
N ARG A 240 -6.30 -6.32 -10.29
CA ARG A 240 -5.02 -7.00 -10.48
C ARG A 240 -5.12 -8.26 -11.34
N LEU A 241 -4.05 -8.50 -12.09
CA LEU A 241 -3.88 -9.67 -12.96
C LEU A 241 -2.97 -10.72 -12.29
N ASN A 242 -3.46 -11.96 -12.21
CA ASN A 242 -2.72 -13.11 -11.72
C ASN A 242 -1.88 -13.72 -12.85
N LEU A 243 -0.60 -13.35 -12.92
CA LEU A 243 0.29 -13.78 -14.00
C LEU A 243 0.55 -15.29 -13.99
N LYS A 244 0.57 -15.92 -12.79
CA LYS A 244 0.70 -17.38 -12.66
C LYS A 244 -0.45 -18.12 -13.35
N ARG A 245 -1.69 -17.71 -13.07
CA ARG A 245 -2.87 -18.32 -13.71
C ARG A 245 -2.94 -18.00 -15.19
N LEU A 246 -2.56 -16.78 -15.56
CA LEU A 246 -2.53 -16.38 -16.97
C LEU A 246 -1.53 -17.20 -17.79
N ALA A 247 -0.35 -17.51 -17.23
CA ALA A 247 0.65 -18.34 -17.91
C ALA A 247 0.13 -19.76 -18.22
N ARG A 248 -0.71 -20.32 -17.33
CA ARG A 248 -1.25 -21.68 -17.46
C ARG A 248 -2.26 -21.85 -18.61
N ILE A 249 -2.83 -20.76 -19.10
CA ILE A 249 -3.74 -20.79 -20.26
C ILE A 249 -3.02 -20.48 -21.57
N SER A 250 -1.71 -20.25 -21.54
CA SER A 250 -0.90 -20.03 -22.74
C SER A 250 -0.28 -21.32 -23.25
N SER A 251 -0.01 -21.37 -24.56
CA SER A 251 0.67 -22.50 -25.20
C SER A 251 2.19 -22.37 -25.23
N GLY A 252 2.75 -21.30 -24.66
CA GLY A 252 4.18 -20.99 -24.64
C GLY A 252 4.46 -19.49 -24.60
N ILE A 253 5.74 -19.11 -24.60
CA ILE A 253 6.18 -17.70 -24.45
C ILE A 253 5.60 -16.79 -25.53
N ASP A 254 5.65 -17.21 -26.80
CA ASP A 254 5.15 -16.39 -27.92
C ASP A 254 3.63 -16.14 -27.82
N ASP A 255 2.87 -17.19 -27.55
CA ASP A 255 1.41 -17.12 -27.34
C ASP A 255 1.07 -16.24 -26.12
N PHE A 256 1.82 -16.41 -25.03
CA PHE A 256 1.66 -15.62 -23.82
C PHE A 256 1.85 -14.12 -24.08
N LEU A 257 2.96 -13.75 -24.71
CA LEU A 257 3.31 -12.36 -24.99
C LEU A 257 2.37 -11.75 -26.03
N ASN A 258 2.12 -12.44 -27.14
CA ASN A 258 1.50 -11.83 -28.31
C ASN A 258 -0.03 -11.98 -28.38
N LYS A 259 -0.63 -12.89 -27.60
CA LYS A 259 -2.09 -13.09 -27.59
C LYS A 259 -2.69 -12.99 -26.19
N VAL A 260 -2.15 -13.76 -25.24
CA VAL A 260 -2.76 -13.90 -23.91
C VAL A 260 -2.67 -12.61 -23.10
N ILE A 261 -1.50 -11.95 -23.04
CA ILE A 261 -1.35 -10.65 -22.34
C ILE A 261 -2.27 -9.58 -22.95
N PRO A 262 -2.24 -9.29 -24.26
CA PRO A 262 -3.13 -8.29 -24.86
C PRO A 262 -4.60 -8.53 -24.55
N TYR A 263 -5.05 -9.79 -24.64
CA TYR A 263 -6.44 -10.14 -24.36
C TYR A 263 -6.81 -9.95 -22.89
N ALA A 264 -5.96 -10.39 -21.95
CA ALA A 264 -6.21 -10.22 -20.53
C ALA A 264 -6.19 -8.74 -20.11
N VAL A 265 -5.29 -7.93 -20.69
CA VAL A 265 -5.25 -6.48 -20.45
C VAL A 265 -6.56 -5.85 -20.90
N LYS A 266 -7.05 -6.17 -22.11
CA LYS A 266 -8.34 -5.67 -22.61
C LYS A 266 -9.50 -5.97 -21.65
N LEU A 267 -9.62 -7.21 -21.19
CA LEU A 267 -10.70 -7.62 -20.28
C LEU A 267 -10.58 -6.92 -18.92
N MET A 268 -9.36 -6.76 -18.40
CA MET A 268 -9.15 -6.09 -17.13
C MET A 268 -9.40 -4.58 -17.20
N THR A 269 -9.04 -3.93 -18.31
CA THR A 269 -9.36 -2.51 -18.52
C THR A 269 -10.86 -2.28 -18.62
N GLU A 270 -11.63 -3.21 -19.21
CA GLU A 270 -13.09 -3.16 -19.23
C GLU A 270 -13.68 -3.20 -17.82
N VAL A 271 -13.21 -4.12 -16.96
CA VAL A 271 -13.64 -4.19 -15.55
C VAL A 271 -13.33 -2.88 -14.82
N MET A 272 -12.14 -2.32 -15.03
CA MET A 272 -11.75 -1.05 -14.41
C MET A 272 -12.64 0.11 -14.90
N ASP A 273 -12.94 0.16 -16.20
CA ASP A 273 -13.76 1.23 -16.79
C ASP A 273 -15.19 1.23 -16.25
N GLU A 274 -15.85 0.08 -16.18
CA GLU A 274 -17.20 -0.02 -15.62
C GLU A 274 -17.24 0.46 -14.17
N ARG A 275 -16.23 0.10 -13.37
CA ARG A 275 -16.11 0.55 -11.97
C ARG A 275 -15.92 2.07 -11.87
N ILE A 276 -15.02 2.63 -12.68
CA ILE A 276 -14.74 4.07 -12.70
C ILE A 276 -15.97 4.84 -13.18
N LYS A 277 -16.61 4.36 -14.24
CA LYS A 277 -17.79 4.98 -14.83
C LYS A 277 -18.93 5.07 -13.82
N PHE A 278 -19.29 3.97 -13.17
CA PHE A 278 -20.34 3.98 -12.15
C PHE A 278 -20.00 4.94 -11.00
N LEU A 279 -18.76 4.89 -10.49
CA LEU A 279 -18.31 5.77 -9.41
C LEU A 279 -18.42 7.25 -9.79
N VAL A 280 -18.02 7.62 -11.01
CA VAL A 280 -17.96 9.01 -11.46
C VAL A 280 -19.30 9.54 -11.96
N GLU A 281 -20.11 8.73 -12.62
CA GLU A 281 -21.33 9.17 -13.30
C GLU A 281 -22.61 8.91 -12.49
N GLU A 282 -22.64 7.86 -11.66
CA GLU A 282 -23.89 7.36 -11.07
C GLU A 282 -23.90 7.36 -9.54
N SER A 283 -22.75 7.15 -8.89
CA SER A 283 -22.69 7.07 -7.42
C SER A 283 -22.89 8.41 -6.70
N ASN A 284 -22.77 9.53 -7.42
CA ASN A 284 -22.79 10.90 -6.91
C ASN A 284 -21.69 11.25 -5.89
N PHE A 285 -20.65 10.42 -5.74
CA PHE A 285 -19.58 10.67 -4.78
C PHE A 285 -18.91 12.04 -4.97
N PHE A 286 -18.57 12.42 -6.21
CA PHE A 286 -17.85 13.67 -6.46
C PHE A 286 -18.75 14.91 -6.39
N GLU A 287 -20.06 14.71 -6.43
CA GLU A 287 -21.08 15.73 -6.53
C GLU A 287 -21.61 16.09 -5.14
N SER A 288 -21.58 15.14 -4.19
CA SER A 288 -22.07 15.35 -2.81
C SER A 288 -20.97 15.40 -1.74
N SER A 289 -19.71 15.07 -2.07
CA SER A 289 -18.65 15.00 -1.06
C SER A 289 -18.16 16.38 -0.63
N PHE A 290 -18.15 16.64 0.68
CA PHE A 290 -17.57 17.86 1.26
C PHE A 290 -16.07 18.00 0.92
N LEU A 291 -15.36 16.89 0.71
CA LEU A 291 -13.96 16.91 0.29
C LEU A 291 -13.81 17.58 -1.09
N VAL A 292 -14.80 17.42 -1.97
CA VAL A 292 -14.83 18.09 -3.29
C VAL A 292 -15.28 19.53 -3.15
N ASP A 293 -16.34 19.79 -2.37
CA ASP A 293 -16.87 21.14 -2.13
C ASP A 293 -15.81 22.08 -1.54
N GLU A 294 -15.05 21.61 -0.55
CA GLU A 294 -13.94 22.36 0.06
C GLU A 294 -12.65 22.29 -0.79
N GLY A 295 -12.69 21.56 -1.91
CA GLY A 295 -11.59 21.37 -2.86
C GLY A 295 -10.34 20.75 -2.22
N LEU A 296 -10.53 19.89 -1.22
CA LEU A 296 -9.49 19.04 -0.64
C LEU A 296 -9.16 17.88 -1.59
N ILE A 297 -10.11 17.49 -2.45
CA ILE A 297 -9.88 16.58 -3.57
C ILE A 297 -10.51 17.13 -4.84
N LEU A 298 -9.93 16.76 -5.97
CA LEU A 298 -10.42 17.11 -7.31
C LEU A 298 -10.57 15.84 -8.13
N LYS A 299 -11.73 15.64 -8.76
CA LYS A 299 -12.01 14.49 -9.65
C LYS A 299 -10.89 14.28 -10.69
N ASP A 300 -10.42 15.37 -11.30
CA ASP A 300 -9.36 15.35 -12.31
C ASP A 300 -7.97 14.93 -11.80
N ARG A 301 -7.79 14.82 -10.48
CA ARG A 301 -6.55 14.36 -9.82
C ARG A 301 -6.59 12.88 -9.43
N PHE A 302 -7.62 12.15 -9.80
CA PHE A 302 -7.68 10.70 -9.63
C PHE A 302 -7.11 9.97 -10.85
N THR A 303 -6.51 8.82 -10.59
CA THR A 303 -6.04 7.84 -11.58
C THR A 303 -6.64 6.46 -11.30
N ALA A 304 -6.13 5.40 -11.92
CA ALA A 304 -6.45 4.03 -11.55
C ALA A 304 -5.21 3.14 -11.61
N MET A 305 -5.17 2.12 -10.76
CA MET A 305 -4.02 1.22 -10.66
C MET A 305 -4.31 -0.10 -11.38
N PHE A 306 -3.50 -0.39 -12.39
CA PHE A 306 -3.47 -1.68 -13.08
C PHE A 306 -2.48 -2.60 -12.36
N GLY A 307 -3.00 -3.44 -11.47
CA GLY A 307 -2.23 -4.35 -10.64
C GLY A 307 -1.75 -5.60 -11.37
N ILE A 308 -0.58 -6.11 -10.99
CA ILE A 308 -0.12 -7.46 -11.33
C ILE A 308 0.46 -8.16 -10.09
N PHE A 309 0.46 -9.49 -10.11
CA PHE A 309 1.18 -10.32 -9.14
C PHE A 309 1.52 -11.69 -9.73
N GLY A 310 2.42 -12.43 -9.07
CA GLY A 310 2.82 -13.77 -9.49
C GLY A 310 3.79 -13.80 -10.67
N LEU A 311 4.63 -12.78 -10.83
CA LEU A 311 5.61 -12.74 -11.94
C LEU A 311 6.62 -13.90 -11.86
N ALA A 312 7.11 -14.21 -10.66
CA ALA A 312 8.08 -15.29 -10.45
C ALA A 312 7.53 -16.63 -10.93
N GLU A 313 6.31 -16.99 -10.52
CA GLU A 313 5.70 -18.24 -10.94
C GLU A 313 5.33 -18.24 -12.43
N CYS A 314 4.87 -17.10 -12.96
CA CYS A 314 4.62 -16.94 -14.39
C CYS A 314 5.86 -17.26 -15.24
N VAL A 315 7.01 -16.66 -14.90
CA VAL A 315 8.29 -16.89 -15.58
C VAL A 315 8.73 -18.34 -15.46
N ASN A 316 8.66 -18.91 -14.26
CA ASN A 316 9.08 -20.29 -14.02
C ASN A 316 8.22 -21.30 -14.80
N ILE A 317 6.91 -21.08 -14.90
CA ILE A 317 6.00 -21.90 -15.71
C ILE A 317 6.38 -21.84 -17.19
N LEU A 318 6.56 -20.63 -17.73
CA LEU A 318 6.85 -20.43 -19.16
C LEU A 318 8.20 -21.00 -19.59
N LEU A 319 9.17 -21.04 -18.68
CA LEU A 319 10.49 -21.64 -18.92
C LEU A 319 10.58 -23.12 -18.56
N ASN A 320 9.55 -23.70 -17.94
CA ASN A 320 9.62 -25.01 -17.30
C ASN A 320 10.81 -25.13 -16.32
N ALA A 321 11.12 -24.05 -15.60
CA ALA A 321 12.27 -23.99 -14.71
C ALA A 321 12.03 -24.83 -13.44
N VAL A 322 12.78 -25.92 -13.28
CA VAL A 322 12.69 -26.82 -12.13
C VAL A 322 13.80 -26.51 -11.13
N ASP A 323 15.03 -26.42 -11.61
CA ASP A 323 16.20 -26.19 -10.77
C ASP A 323 16.33 -24.73 -10.34
N LYS A 324 16.78 -24.52 -9.10
CA LYS A 324 16.87 -23.18 -8.50
C LYS A 324 17.69 -22.20 -9.35
N ILE A 325 18.78 -22.67 -9.95
CA ILE A 325 19.65 -21.86 -10.80
C ILE A 325 18.98 -21.37 -12.09
N GLU A 326 17.89 -22.01 -12.51
CA GLU A 326 17.11 -21.65 -13.71
C GLU A 326 15.93 -20.71 -13.40
N LYS A 327 15.55 -20.57 -12.12
CA LYS A 327 14.36 -19.83 -11.70
C LYS A 327 14.55 -18.32 -11.72
N TYR A 328 13.42 -17.62 -11.78
CA TYR A 328 13.33 -16.19 -11.51
C TYR A 328 13.97 -15.83 -10.16
N GLY A 329 14.75 -14.76 -10.13
CA GLY A 329 15.57 -14.38 -8.97
C GLY A 329 17.01 -14.88 -9.02
N HIS A 330 17.29 -15.94 -9.79
CA HIS A 330 18.64 -16.55 -9.88
C HIS A 330 19.19 -16.58 -11.31
N SER A 331 18.33 -16.83 -12.30
CA SER A 331 18.73 -16.91 -13.70
C SER A 331 18.59 -15.58 -14.41
N LYS A 332 19.65 -15.15 -15.11
CA LYS A 332 19.60 -14.01 -16.03
C LYS A 332 18.54 -14.21 -17.13
N LYS A 333 18.41 -15.44 -17.65
CA LYS A 333 17.38 -15.77 -18.66
C LYS A 333 15.97 -15.58 -18.10
N ALA A 334 15.71 -16.07 -16.88
CA ALA A 334 14.42 -15.92 -16.22
C ALA A 334 14.09 -14.45 -15.89
N ASN A 335 15.05 -13.71 -15.34
CA ASN A 335 14.87 -12.29 -15.05
C ASN A 335 14.60 -11.48 -16.32
N ASN A 336 15.29 -11.77 -17.43
CA ASN A 336 15.05 -11.11 -18.72
C ASN A 336 13.65 -11.40 -19.28
N LEU A 337 13.17 -12.65 -19.20
CA LEU A 337 11.79 -12.96 -19.58
C LEU A 337 10.79 -12.21 -18.70
N GLY A 338 11.06 -12.09 -17.40
CA GLY A 338 10.25 -11.27 -16.49
C GLY A 338 10.15 -9.81 -16.96
N ILE A 339 11.26 -9.22 -17.40
CA ILE A 339 11.28 -7.85 -17.95
C ILE A 339 10.45 -7.76 -19.23
N GLU A 340 10.62 -8.71 -20.17
CA GLU A 340 9.86 -8.75 -21.42
C GLU A 340 8.34 -8.81 -21.17
N ILE A 341 7.90 -9.62 -20.20
CA ILE A 341 6.50 -9.71 -19.79
C ILE A 341 6.00 -8.36 -19.26
N ILE A 342 6.74 -7.72 -18.34
CA ILE A 342 6.33 -6.43 -17.77
C ILE A 342 6.33 -5.33 -18.82
N GLU A 343 7.29 -5.31 -19.74
CA GLU A 343 7.33 -4.35 -20.85
C GLU A 343 6.15 -4.54 -21.81
N LYS A 344 5.78 -5.79 -22.09
CA LYS A 344 4.60 -6.10 -22.90
C LYS A 344 3.32 -5.63 -22.22
N ILE A 345 3.11 -5.96 -20.94
CA ILE A 345 1.95 -5.48 -20.16
C ILE A 345 1.91 -3.95 -20.15
N LYS A 346 3.05 -3.30 -19.86
CA LYS A 346 3.16 -1.83 -19.88
C LYS A 346 2.76 -1.25 -21.23
N LYS A 347 3.19 -1.86 -22.34
CA LYS A 347 2.85 -1.41 -23.68
C LYS A 347 1.34 -1.49 -23.91
N GLU A 348 0.73 -2.64 -23.63
CA GLU A 348 -0.72 -2.84 -23.82
C GLU A 348 -1.55 -1.90 -22.93
N VAL A 349 -1.18 -1.74 -21.65
CA VAL A 349 -1.86 -0.82 -20.73
C VAL A 349 -1.73 0.64 -21.19
N ASN A 350 -0.56 1.05 -21.71
CA ASN A 350 -0.36 2.42 -22.20
C ASN A 350 -1.06 2.72 -23.53
N ASN A 351 -1.48 1.69 -24.28
CA ASN A 351 -2.30 1.86 -25.48
C ASN A 351 -3.78 2.14 -25.12
N TYR A 352 -4.18 1.83 -23.89
CA TYR A 352 -5.51 2.11 -23.39
C TYR A 352 -5.64 3.55 -22.88
N HIS A 353 -6.84 4.13 -23.00
CA HIS A 353 -7.14 5.47 -22.54
C HIS A 353 -8.48 5.51 -21.80
N ASN A 354 -8.48 6.08 -20.60
CA ASN A 354 -9.67 6.37 -19.81
C ASN A 354 -9.78 7.89 -19.57
N GLN A 355 -10.92 8.47 -19.95
CA GLN A 355 -11.15 9.92 -19.90
C GLN A 355 -11.10 10.54 -18.49
N TYR A 356 -11.33 9.74 -17.45
CA TYR A 356 -11.38 10.21 -16.05
C TYR A 356 -10.01 10.29 -15.39
N CYS A 357 -8.99 9.62 -15.93
CA CYS A 357 -7.63 9.63 -15.40
C CYS A 357 -6.79 10.82 -15.90
N LYS A 358 -7.30 12.06 -15.76
CA LYS A 358 -6.69 13.24 -16.40
C LYS A 358 -5.27 13.55 -15.92
N ILE A 359 -5.01 13.43 -14.61
CA ILE A 359 -3.67 13.69 -14.04
C ILE A 359 -2.59 12.76 -14.60
N THR A 360 -2.97 11.58 -15.08
CA THR A 360 -2.07 10.62 -15.75
C THR A 360 -2.27 10.59 -17.27
N LYS A 361 -2.83 11.66 -17.84
CA LYS A 361 -3.07 11.83 -19.30
C LYS A 361 -3.92 10.68 -19.87
N GLY A 362 -4.91 10.26 -19.09
CA GLY A 362 -5.85 9.17 -19.35
C GLY A 362 -5.26 7.77 -19.27
N LYS A 363 -4.06 7.61 -18.70
CA LYS A 363 -3.41 6.31 -18.56
C LYS A 363 -3.66 5.71 -17.18
N PHE A 364 -3.84 4.40 -17.14
CA PHE A 364 -3.72 3.64 -15.89
C PHE A 364 -2.26 3.48 -15.50
N LEU A 365 -2.01 3.42 -14.19
CA LEU A 365 -0.67 3.26 -13.65
C LEU A 365 -0.43 1.79 -13.30
N LEU A 366 0.67 1.22 -13.78
CA LEU A 366 1.06 -0.12 -13.33
C LEU A 366 1.35 -0.12 -11.83
N HIS A 367 0.89 -1.17 -11.17
CA HIS A 367 1.06 -1.45 -9.75
C HIS A 367 1.52 -2.90 -9.53
N ALA A 368 2.54 -3.11 -8.72
CA ALA A 368 2.94 -4.46 -8.29
C ALA A 368 2.26 -4.75 -6.94
N GLN A 369 1.20 -5.55 -6.98
CA GLN A 369 0.31 -5.70 -5.82
C GLN A 369 0.94 -6.59 -4.74
N SER A 370 0.73 -6.21 -3.47
CA SER A 370 1.44 -6.77 -2.31
C SER A 370 1.11 -8.23 -1.98
N GLY A 371 0.08 -8.82 -2.57
CA GLY A 371 -0.49 -10.10 -2.16
C GLY A 371 -1.57 -9.94 -1.08
N ILE A 372 -2.54 -10.87 -1.07
CA ILE A 372 -3.60 -11.03 -0.05
C ILE A 372 -3.71 -12.50 0.35
N SER A 373 -4.38 -12.83 1.46
CA SER A 373 -4.41 -14.20 2.02
C SER A 373 -4.96 -15.29 1.09
N SER A 374 -5.75 -14.94 0.06
CA SER A 374 -6.27 -15.88 -0.94
C SER A 374 -5.26 -16.23 -2.05
N ASP A 375 -4.09 -15.60 -2.04
CA ASP A 375 -3.04 -15.84 -3.02
C ASP A 375 -2.25 -17.08 -2.60
N ILE A 376 -2.56 -18.23 -3.22
CA ILE A 376 -1.97 -19.53 -2.87
C ILE A 376 -0.81 -19.86 -3.82
N ASP A 377 0.34 -20.21 -3.22
CA ASP A 377 1.58 -20.58 -3.91
C ASP A 377 2.01 -19.58 -4.98
N VAL A 378 1.81 -18.28 -4.73
CA VAL A 378 2.09 -17.23 -5.72
C VAL A 378 2.70 -16.02 -5.02
N SER A 379 3.75 -15.48 -5.62
CA SER A 379 4.55 -14.42 -5.03
C SER A 379 3.91 -13.04 -5.29
N PRO A 380 3.96 -12.11 -4.33
CA PRO A 380 3.53 -10.74 -4.52
C PRO A 380 4.24 -10.03 -5.68
N GLY A 381 3.48 -9.29 -6.49
CA GLY A 381 4.02 -8.40 -7.52
C GLY A 381 5.12 -9.06 -8.38
N CYS A 382 6.33 -8.50 -8.26
CA CYS A 382 7.55 -8.95 -8.92
C CYS A 382 8.58 -9.55 -7.94
N ARG A 383 8.20 -9.82 -6.70
CA ARG A 383 9.13 -10.30 -5.67
C ARG A 383 9.66 -11.68 -6.00
N ILE A 384 10.87 -11.96 -5.53
CA ILE A 384 11.41 -13.31 -5.49
C ILE A 384 10.58 -14.13 -4.47
N PRO A 385 10.28 -15.42 -4.75
CA PRO A 385 9.53 -16.26 -3.81
C PRO A 385 10.20 -16.32 -2.43
N ILE A 386 9.37 -16.33 -1.38
CA ILE A 386 9.82 -16.36 0.00
C ILE A 386 10.57 -17.67 0.27
N GLY A 387 11.77 -17.57 0.85
CA GLY A 387 12.68 -18.69 1.08
C GLY A 387 13.65 -18.94 -0.08
N ASP A 388 13.38 -18.37 -1.26
CA ASP A 388 14.26 -18.43 -2.43
C ASP A 388 15.09 -17.15 -2.62
N GLU A 389 15.04 -16.19 -1.69
CA GLU A 389 15.78 -14.94 -1.85
C GLU A 389 17.33 -15.18 -1.94
N PRO A 390 18.03 -14.62 -2.93
CA PRO A 390 19.48 -14.66 -3.03
C PRO A 390 20.13 -13.77 -1.96
N GLU A 391 21.45 -13.59 -2.02
CA GLU A 391 22.13 -12.64 -1.12
C GLU A 391 21.61 -11.20 -1.32
N ILE A 392 21.72 -10.38 -0.28
CA ILE A 392 20.98 -9.10 -0.23
C ILE A 392 21.34 -8.18 -1.40
N TYR A 393 22.61 -8.14 -1.80
CA TYR A 393 23.08 -7.35 -2.93
C TYR A 393 22.46 -7.85 -4.25
N GLU A 394 22.50 -9.16 -4.50
CA GLU A 394 21.91 -9.76 -5.70
C GLU A 394 20.39 -9.56 -5.73
N HIS A 395 19.73 -9.67 -4.57
CA HIS A 395 18.31 -9.43 -4.43
C HIS A 395 17.95 -7.98 -4.75
N ILE A 396 18.68 -7.01 -4.20
CA ILE A 396 18.47 -5.59 -4.47
C ILE A 396 18.63 -5.28 -5.96
N LEU A 397 19.70 -5.79 -6.59
CA LEU A 397 19.92 -5.60 -8.03
C LEU A 397 18.81 -6.22 -8.87
N GLN A 398 18.39 -7.43 -8.55
CA GLN A 398 17.33 -8.13 -9.26
C GLN A 398 16.00 -7.38 -9.13
N ALA A 399 15.61 -6.98 -7.91
CA ALA A 399 14.38 -6.24 -7.66
C ALA A 399 14.40 -4.90 -8.40
N SER A 400 15.53 -4.17 -8.35
CA SER A 400 15.69 -2.87 -9.00
C SER A 400 15.43 -2.90 -10.52
N MET A 401 15.60 -4.05 -11.18
CA MET A 401 15.26 -4.20 -12.60
C MET A 401 13.78 -3.87 -12.89
N PHE A 402 12.89 -4.16 -11.93
CA PHE A 402 11.44 -4.06 -12.09
C PHE A 402 10.85 -2.75 -11.55
N HIS A 403 11.47 -2.12 -10.55
CA HIS A 403 10.84 -1.03 -9.80
C HIS A 403 10.46 0.21 -10.63
N LYS A 404 11.22 0.48 -11.70
CA LYS A 404 10.97 1.58 -12.63
C LYS A 404 9.66 1.47 -13.41
N TYR A 405 9.07 0.27 -13.52
CA TYR A 405 7.86 0.05 -14.32
C TYR A 405 6.55 0.36 -13.55
N PHE A 406 6.60 0.47 -12.22
CA PHE A 406 5.41 0.56 -11.36
C PHE A 406 5.33 1.92 -10.64
N PRO A 407 4.93 3.00 -11.33
CA PRO A 407 4.88 4.35 -10.76
C PRO A 407 3.91 4.46 -9.57
N SER A 408 2.83 3.67 -9.57
CA SER A 408 1.85 3.68 -8.49
C SER A 408 2.21 2.79 -7.30
N GLY A 409 3.29 2.00 -7.38
CA GLY A 409 3.78 1.25 -6.22
C GLY A 409 4.35 -0.13 -6.55
N ILE A 410 5.50 -0.40 -5.94
CA ILE A 410 6.19 -1.70 -5.84
C ILE A 410 7.16 -1.59 -4.67
N SER A 411 7.32 -2.67 -3.91
CA SER A 411 8.18 -2.70 -2.72
C SER A 411 8.75 -4.08 -2.50
N ASP A 412 9.98 -4.12 -2.00
CA ASP A 412 10.63 -5.33 -1.49
C ASP A 412 10.86 -5.24 0.01
N ILE A 413 10.89 -6.42 0.65
CA ILE A 413 10.95 -6.57 2.11
C ILE A 413 12.21 -7.35 2.48
N PHE A 414 13.02 -6.77 3.35
CA PHE A 414 14.28 -7.35 3.83
C PHE A 414 14.20 -7.62 5.34
N THR A 415 14.58 -8.82 5.76
CA THR A 415 14.55 -9.21 7.18
C THR A 415 15.95 -9.16 7.75
N PHE A 416 16.20 -8.33 8.76
CA PHE A 416 17.49 -8.28 9.47
C PHE A 416 17.41 -9.08 10.77
N ASP A 417 18.56 -9.59 11.22
CA ASP A 417 18.68 -10.15 12.57
C ASP A 417 18.81 -9.04 13.64
N SER A 418 18.69 -9.42 14.91
CA SER A 418 18.68 -8.48 16.04
C SER A 418 19.98 -7.71 16.24
N THR A 419 21.11 -8.21 15.76
CA THR A 419 22.40 -7.52 15.85
C THR A 419 22.45 -6.25 14.99
N ALA A 420 21.62 -6.13 13.96
CA ALA A 420 21.50 -4.92 13.14
C ALA A 420 21.13 -3.68 13.98
N LYS A 421 20.48 -3.87 15.14
CA LYS A 421 20.17 -2.79 16.11
C LYS A 421 21.43 -2.11 16.67
N ASN A 422 22.56 -2.82 16.71
CA ASN A 422 23.84 -2.29 17.19
C ASN A 422 24.55 -1.43 16.14
N ASN A 423 24.15 -1.52 14.87
CA ASN A 423 24.75 -0.76 13.77
C ASN A 423 23.69 -0.30 12.75
N PRO A 424 22.84 0.68 13.10
CA PRO A 424 21.83 1.22 12.19
C PRO A 424 22.44 1.88 10.94
N GLU A 425 23.69 2.33 11.00
CA GLU A 425 24.38 2.92 9.85
C GLU A 425 24.64 1.88 8.75
N TYR A 426 24.94 0.63 9.11
CA TYR A 426 25.06 -0.47 8.14
C TYR A 426 23.76 -0.67 7.34
N VAL A 427 22.61 -0.65 8.02
CA VAL A 427 21.30 -0.79 7.36
C VAL A 427 21.02 0.43 6.48
N LEU A 428 21.37 1.64 6.93
CA LEU A 428 21.23 2.85 6.11
C LEU A 428 22.07 2.80 4.84
N ASN A 429 23.31 2.30 4.90
CA ASN A 429 24.17 2.14 3.73
C ASN A 429 23.57 1.16 2.69
N ILE A 430 22.89 0.10 3.16
CA ILE A 430 22.15 -0.81 2.27
C ILE A 430 20.98 -0.08 1.61
N ILE A 431 20.25 0.73 2.37
CA ILE A 431 19.15 1.55 1.84
C ILE A 431 19.67 2.52 0.79
N ASP A 432 20.79 3.20 1.05
CA ASP A 432 21.44 4.10 0.10
C ASP A 432 21.75 3.38 -1.22
N GLY A 433 22.45 2.25 -1.15
CA GLY A 433 22.77 1.43 -2.32
C GLY A 433 21.53 0.93 -3.07
N ALA A 434 20.46 0.56 -2.35
CA ALA A 434 19.20 0.16 -2.96
C ALA A 434 18.52 1.32 -3.70
N MET A 435 18.45 2.50 -3.12
CA MET A 435 17.84 3.68 -3.73
C MET A 435 18.61 4.13 -4.97
N GLU A 436 19.94 4.08 -4.91
CA GLU A 436 20.83 4.37 -6.05
C GLU A 436 20.68 3.34 -7.17
N SER A 437 20.48 2.07 -6.82
CA SER A 437 20.23 0.98 -7.78
C SER A 437 18.88 1.10 -8.49
N GLY A 438 17.97 1.97 -8.01
CA GLY A 438 16.67 2.22 -8.61
C GLY A 438 15.51 1.54 -7.90
N LEU A 439 15.70 1.08 -6.66
CA LEU A 439 14.61 0.59 -5.82
C LEU A 439 13.67 1.75 -5.49
N ARG A 440 12.38 1.59 -5.79
CA ARG A 440 11.31 2.57 -5.51
C ARG A 440 10.91 2.64 -4.04
N MET A 441 10.82 1.49 -3.37
CA MET A 441 10.36 1.38 -1.99
C MET A 441 11.13 0.27 -1.30
N PHE A 442 11.85 0.63 -0.24
CA PHE A 442 12.59 -0.29 0.59
C PHE A 442 11.84 -0.48 1.92
N SER A 443 11.62 -1.73 2.29
CA SER A 443 11.03 -2.08 3.57
C SER A 443 11.90 -3.08 4.28
N PHE A 444 11.91 -3.00 5.61
CA PHE A 444 12.57 -4.00 6.41
C PHE A 444 11.91 -4.18 7.77
N TYR A 445 12.29 -5.25 8.44
CA TYR A 445 11.96 -5.48 9.84
C TYR A 445 13.03 -6.35 10.49
N CYS A 446 13.09 -6.30 11.82
CA CYS A 446 13.93 -7.17 12.61
C CYS A 446 13.18 -8.46 12.96
N SER A 447 13.87 -9.60 12.90
CA SER A 447 13.26 -10.93 13.12
C SER A 447 12.60 -11.10 14.50
N ASP A 448 13.11 -10.38 15.51
CA ASP A 448 12.62 -10.38 16.89
C ASP A 448 11.44 -9.43 17.16
N SER A 449 11.01 -8.62 16.18
CA SER A 449 9.91 -7.66 16.37
C SER A 449 8.56 -8.37 16.53
N ASP A 450 7.73 -7.89 17.47
CA ASP A 450 6.33 -8.32 17.63
C ASP A 450 5.48 -7.80 16.46
N LEU A 451 5.76 -6.59 15.97
CA LEU A 451 5.07 -6.00 14.84
C LEU A 451 5.72 -6.46 13.55
N ILE A 452 5.05 -7.34 12.79
CA ILE A 452 5.58 -7.88 11.53
C ILE A 452 4.88 -7.30 10.33
N ARG A 453 5.64 -7.24 9.23
CA ARG A 453 5.12 -6.87 7.92
C ARG A 453 4.69 -8.13 7.17
N ILE A 454 3.39 -8.23 6.90
CA ILE A 454 2.80 -9.37 6.20
C ILE A 454 3.21 -9.31 4.73
N THR A 455 2.60 -8.39 3.99
CA THR A 455 2.82 -8.20 2.55
C THR A 455 2.98 -6.73 2.16
N GLY A 456 2.33 -5.85 2.93
CA GLY A 456 2.32 -4.40 2.76
C GLY A 456 1.79 -3.64 3.99
N TYR A 457 1.16 -4.33 4.94
CA TYR A 457 0.62 -3.79 6.18
C TYR A 457 1.23 -4.50 7.40
N LEU A 458 1.03 -3.92 8.58
CA LEU A 458 1.63 -4.36 9.84
C LEU A 458 0.60 -5.04 10.74
N VAL A 459 1.01 -6.13 11.39
CA VAL A 459 0.19 -6.88 12.36
C VAL A 459 1.08 -7.33 13.51
N LYS A 460 0.56 -7.28 14.75
CA LYS A 460 1.27 -7.80 15.92
C LYS A 460 1.11 -9.32 16.02
N LYS A 461 2.20 -10.04 16.27
CA LYS A 461 2.17 -11.49 16.54
C LYS A 461 1.28 -11.77 17.76
N SER A 462 1.42 -10.96 18.79
CA SER A 462 0.60 -11.02 20.01
C SER A 462 -0.91 -10.89 19.75
N ASP A 463 -1.34 -10.01 18.83
CA ASP A 463 -2.76 -9.88 18.45
C ASP A 463 -3.25 -11.10 17.66
N MET A 464 -2.44 -11.63 16.74
CA MET A 464 -2.79 -12.88 16.03
C MET A 464 -2.98 -14.06 17.01
N ASP A 465 -2.13 -14.17 18.03
CA ASP A 465 -2.25 -15.20 19.06
C ASP A 465 -3.50 -15.04 19.92
N ARG A 466 -3.94 -13.80 20.18
CA ARG A 466 -5.21 -13.53 20.86
C ARG A 466 -6.40 -13.93 20.01
N LEU A 467 -6.39 -13.57 18.72
CA LEU A 467 -7.46 -13.94 17.78
C LEU A 467 -7.59 -15.46 17.63
N LYS A 468 -6.46 -16.18 17.53
CA LYS A 468 -6.42 -17.66 17.53
C LYS A 468 -7.09 -18.30 18.74
N LYS A 469 -7.02 -17.65 19.90
CA LYS A 469 -7.66 -18.10 21.15
C LYS A 469 -9.15 -17.70 21.24
N GLY A 470 -9.71 -17.09 20.20
CA GLY A 470 -11.11 -16.66 20.14
C GLY A 470 -11.40 -15.32 20.82
N TYR A 471 -10.37 -14.56 21.20
CA TYR A 471 -10.56 -13.21 21.74
C TYR A 471 -10.72 -12.20 20.61
N GLN A 472 -11.54 -11.19 20.86
CA GLN A 472 -11.61 -10.01 19.99
C GLN A 472 -10.27 -9.28 19.98
N VAL A 473 -9.93 -8.77 18.80
CA VAL A 473 -8.78 -7.89 18.56
C VAL A 473 -9.27 -6.61 17.91
N LEU A 474 -8.58 -5.51 18.21
CA LEU A 474 -9.02 -4.18 17.79
C LEU A 474 -8.92 -4.00 16.26
N GLN A 475 -7.74 -4.31 15.71
CA GLN A 475 -7.43 -4.11 14.30
C GLN A 475 -8.10 -5.19 13.44
N ASP A 476 -8.85 -4.78 12.41
CA ASP A 476 -9.59 -5.70 11.54
C ASP A 476 -8.66 -6.58 10.68
N THR A 477 -7.54 -6.02 10.27
CA THR A 477 -6.47 -6.63 9.46
C THR A 477 -5.74 -7.77 10.14
N VAL A 478 -5.88 -7.96 11.46
CA VAL A 478 -5.24 -9.08 12.18
C VAL A 478 -5.74 -10.42 11.64
N SER A 479 -7.01 -10.50 11.28
CA SER A 479 -7.59 -11.68 10.63
C SER A 479 -6.90 -11.99 9.30
N LEU A 480 -6.72 -10.97 8.45
CA LEU A 480 -6.01 -11.09 7.16
C LEU A 480 -4.55 -11.51 7.36
N GLY A 481 -3.89 -10.94 8.37
CA GLY A 481 -2.50 -11.25 8.70
C GLY A 481 -2.34 -12.69 9.16
N LEU A 482 -3.26 -13.16 10.00
CA LEU A 482 -3.27 -14.53 10.50
C LEU A 482 -3.42 -15.54 9.36
N GLU A 483 -4.41 -15.34 8.48
CA GLU A 483 -4.59 -16.21 7.33
C GLU A 483 -3.37 -16.21 6.40
N ALA A 484 -2.77 -15.04 6.19
CA ALA A 484 -1.60 -14.91 5.31
C ALA A 484 -0.37 -15.63 5.91
N VAL A 485 -0.14 -15.52 7.23
CA VAL A 485 0.93 -16.25 7.91
C VAL A 485 0.75 -17.76 7.77
N GLU A 486 -0.48 -18.26 7.90
CA GLU A 486 -0.78 -19.69 7.81
C GLU A 486 -0.69 -20.24 6.39
N LYS A 487 -0.97 -19.42 5.36
CA LYS A 487 -1.07 -19.86 3.97
C LYS A 487 0.13 -19.51 3.08
N GLN A 488 0.99 -18.55 3.48
CA GLN A 488 1.96 -17.94 2.57
C GLN A 488 3.42 -18.00 3.04
N ASN A 489 3.75 -18.80 4.05
CA ASN A 489 5.12 -19.00 4.53
C ASN A 489 5.87 -17.70 4.88
N LEU A 490 5.14 -16.64 5.29
CA LEU A 490 5.70 -15.29 5.45
C LEU A 490 6.85 -15.21 6.47
N LEU A 491 6.87 -16.13 7.43
CA LEU A 491 7.90 -16.20 8.47
C LEU A 491 9.22 -16.84 8.00
N ASN A 492 9.25 -17.41 6.79
CA ASN A 492 10.41 -18.13 6.24
C ASN A 492 11.32 -17.24 5.36
N ARG A 493 11.14 -15.92 5.38
CA ARG A 493 12.01 -14.98 4.65
C ARG A 493 13.46 -15.13 5.09
N LYS A 494 14.39 -15.02 4.14
CA LYS A 494 15.83 -15.09 4.43
C LYS A 494 16.27 -13.95 5.37
N VAL A 495 16.74 -14.34 6.55
CA VAL A 495 17.31 -13.43 7.56
C VAL A 495 18.71 -13.00 7.16
N ARG A 496 18.97 -11.70 7.15
CA ARG A 496 20.26 -11.09 6.85
C ARG A 496 21.06 -10.97 8.14
N ARG A 497 22.23 -11.61 8.17
CA ARG A 497 23.14 -11.64 9.33
C ARG A 497 24.23 -10.60 9.19
N TYR A 498 24.56 -9.95 10.31
CA TYR A 498 25.80 -9.20 10.48
C TYR A 498 26.94 -10.18 10.81
N ASP A 499 27.56 -10.75 9.77
CA ASP A 499 28.79 -11.56 9.90
C ASP A 499 29.96 -10.87 9.17
#